data_AF-A0A0K1E203-F1
#
_entry.id   AF-A0A0K1E203-F1
#
_cell.length_a   1.000
_cell.length_b   1.000
_cell.length_c   1.000
_cell.angle_alpha   90.00
_cell.angle_beta   90.00
_cell.angle_gamma   90.00
#
_symmetry.space_group_name_H-M   'P 1'
#
loop_
_entity.id
_entity.type
_entity.pdbx_description
1 polymer ?
#
loop_
_entity_poly.entity_id
_entity_poly.type
_entity_poly.pdbx_seq_one_letter_code
_entity_poly.pdbx_strand_id
1 'polypeptide(L)' 'MRFVLVGDVPEQYSEVLRRLGFEISREVPRGGDAFVMFLENCELAQRLGFGCFTREELEEFLRYVQAN' A
#
# COMPACT_ATOMS: atom_id res chain seq x y z
N MET A 1 14.73 -3.09 -2.64
CA MET A 1 13.74 -2.07 -3.05
C MET A 1 12.54 -2.25 -2.14
N ARG A 2 12.21 -1.26 -1.31
CA ARG A 2 11.14 -1.37 -0.30
C ARG A 2 9.81 -0.94 -0.91
N PHE A 3 8.73 -1.66 -0.64
CA PHE A 3 7.37 -1.27 -1.01
C PHE A 3 6.60 -0.95 0.26
N VAL A 4 6.10 0.26 0.39
CA VAL A 4 5.43 0.73 1.60
C VAL A 4 4.01 1.13 1.27
N LEU A 5 3.04 0.48 1.90
CA LEU A 5 1.64 0.89 1.87
C LEU A 5 1.36 1.77 3.10
N VAL A 6 0.98 3.02 2.85
CA VAL A 6 0.70 4.04 3.86
C VAL A 6 -0.80 4.20 4.04
N GLY A 7 -1.29 3.92 5.24
CA GLY A 7 -2.70 4.10 5.60
C GLY A 7 -3.17 3.13 6.67
N ASP A 8 -4.45 3.24 7.02
CA ASP A 8 -5.10 2.30 7.93
C ASP A 8 -5.53 1.05 7.17
N VAL A 9 -4.59 0.11 7.04
CA VAL A 9 -4.80 -1.18 6.38
C VAL A 9 -5.52 -2.14 7.32
N PRO A 10 -6.68 -2.70 6.93
CA PRO A 10 -7.36 -3.75 7.69
C PRO A 10 -6.43 -4.94 8.01
N GLU A 11 -6.58 -5.52 9.20
CA GLU A 11 -5.74 -6.63 9.67
C GLU A 11 -5.81 -7.85 8.73
N GLN A 12 -7.00 -8.12 8.18
CA GLN A 12 -7.24 -9.18 7.20
C GLN A 12 -6.39 -9.05 5.91
N TYR A 13 -6.03 -7.83 5.50
CA TYR A 13 -5.16 -7.59 4.35
C TYR A 13 -3.69 -7.51 4.75
N SER A 14 -3.42 -7.14 5.99
CA SER A 14 -2.07 -6.87 6.49
C SER A 14 -1.16 -8.08 6.43
N GLU A 15 -1.68 -9.27 6.76
CA GLU A 15 -0.87 -10.49 6.71
C GLU A 15 -0.49 -10.86 5.27
N VAL A 16 -1.44 -10.79 4.34
CA VAL A 16 -1.20 -11.10 2.93
C VAL A 16 -0.20 -10.11 2.33
N LEU A 17 -0.38 -8.81 2.57
CA LEU A 17 0.52 -7.77 2.09
C LEU A 17 1.95 -7.94 2.60
N ARG A 18 2.15 -8.28 3.87
CA ARG A 18 3.48 -8.58 4.43
C ARG A 18 4.12 -9.79 3.76
N ARG A 19 3.35 -10.85 3.47
CA ARG A 19 3.85 -12.02 2.73
C ARG A 19 4.26 -11.68 1.30
N LEU A 20 3.61 -10.68 0.70
CA LEU A 20 3.97 -10.12 -0.62
C LEU A 20 5.17 -9.14 -0.57
N GLY A 21 5.73 -8.88 0.62
CA GLY A 21 6.89 -8.02 0.81
C GLY A 21 6.57 -6.54 1.00
N PHE A 22 5.30 -6.19 1.23
CA PHE A 22 4.93 -4.82 1.61
C PHE A 22 5.23 -4.56 3.09
N GLU A 23 5.82 -3.40 3.34
CA GLU A 23 5.80 -2.75 4.65
C GLU A 23 4.50 -1.96 4.78
N ILE A 24 3.87 -2.01 5.96
CA ILE A 24 2.65 -1.25 6.24
C ILE A 24 3.01 -0.18 7.26
N SER A 25 2.68 1.06 6.96
CA SER A 25 2.98 2.22 7.80
C SER A 25 1.79 3.16 7.88
N ARG A 26 1.71 3.95 8.94
CA ARG A 26 0.80 5.10 9.01
C ARG A 26 1.42 6.39 8.50
N GLU A 27 2.75 6.40 8.36
CA GLU A 27 3.52 7.56 7.96
C GLU A 27 4.34 7.25 6.71
N VAL A 28 4.58 8.28 5.90
CA VAL A 28 5.49 8.18 4.76
C VAL A 28 6.91 7.94 5.31
N PRO A 29 7.62 6.90 4.85
CA PRO A 29 8.97 6.60 5.31
C PRO A 29 9.91 7.77 5.01
N ARG A 30 10.82 8.05 5.94
CA ARG A 30 11.89 9.04 5.75
C ARG A 30 13.03 8.38 4.97
N GLY A 31 13.20 8.74 3.69
CA GLY A 31 14.24 8.19 2.81
C GLY A 31 13.74 7.98 1.38
N GLY A 32 14.64 8.06 0.40
CA GLY A 32 14.30 8.01 -1.03
C GLY A 32 14.32 6.60 -1.66
N ASP A 33 14.51 5.54 -0.88
CA ASP A 33 14.72 4.17 -1.36
C ASP A 33 13.47 3.27 -1.28
N ALA A 34 12.30 3.88 -1.12
CA ALA A 34 11.02 3.20 -0.98
C ALA A 34 10.01 3.62 -2.08
N PHE A 35 9.33 2.62 -2.65
CA PHE A 35 8.13 2.83 -3.44
C PHE A 35 6.96 2.95 -2.49
N VAL A 36 6.36 4.13 -2.42
CA VAL A 36 5.27 4.44 -1.50
C VAL A 36 3.95 4.48 -2.24
N MET A 37 2.97 3.75 -1.71
CA MET A 37 1.57 3.75 -2.13
C MET A 37 0.71 4.13 -0.93
N PHE A 38 -0.33 4.93 -1.14
CA PHE A 38 -1.31 5.24 -0.10
C PHE A 38 -2.54 4.35 -0.23
N LEU A 39 -3.21 4.06 0.89
CA LEU A 39 -4.54 3.44 0.90
C LEU A 39 -5.60 4.50 1.23
N GLU A 40 -6.61 4.61 0.36
CA GLU A 40 -7.80 5.48 0.46
C GLU A 40 -7.54 7.00 0.46
N ASN A 41 -6.32 7.45 0.76
CA ASN A 41 -5.97 8.87 0.81
C ASN A 41 -5.33 9.36 -0.49
N CYS A 42 -6.07 9.22 -1.60
CA CYS A 42 -5.54 9.51 -2.94
C CYS A 42 -5.26 10.99 -3.18
N GLU A 43 -6.01 11.88 -2.53
CA GLU A 43 -5.76 13.32 -2.60
C GLU A 43 -4.39 13.69 -2.03
N LEU A 44 -4.05 13.13 -0.85
CA LEU A 44 -2.74 13.35 -0.25
C LEU A 44 -1.62 12.67 -1.07
N ALA A 45 -1.85 11.45 -1.55
CA ALA A 45 -0.91 10.73 -2.39
C ALA A 45 -0.53 11.55 -3.63
N GLN A 46 -1.54 12.07 -4.33
CA GLN A 46 -1.35 12.89 -5.53
C GLN A 46 -0.57 14.18 -5.24
N ARG A 47 -0.89 14.87 -4.14
CA ARG A 47 -0.17 16.09 -3.70
C ARG A 47 1.31 15.84 -3.44
N LEU A 48 1.64 14.64 -2.95
CA LEU A 48 3.01 14.23 -2.60
C LEU A 48 3.72 13.52 -3.77
N GLY A 49 3.04 13.28 -4.90
CA GLY A 49 3.60 12.59 -6.06
C GLY A 49 3.70 11.07 -5.91
N PHE A 50 2.89 10.48 -5.02
CA PHE A 50 2.82 9.04 -4.79
C PHE A 50 1.60 8.40 -5.45
N GLY A 51 1.63 7.08 -5.61
CA GLY A 51 0.49 6.30 -6.04
C GLY A 51 -0.53 6.10 -4.90
N CYS A 52 -1.76 5.77 -5.29
CA CYS A 52 -2.83 5.45 -4.36
C CYS A 52 -3.52 4.15 -4.79
N PHE A 53 -3.95 3.37 -3.82
CA PHE A 53 -5.00 2.38 -3.96
C PHE A 53 -6.26 2.88 -3.25
N THR A 54 -7.38 2.80 -3.95
CA THR A 54 -8.68 2.63 -3.32
C THR A 54 -8.77 1.23 -2.70
N ARG A 55 -9.71 1.05 -1.78
CA ARG A 55 -10.00 -0.25 -1.18
C ARG A 55 -10.37 -1.30 -2.22
N GLU A 56 -11.17 -0.93 -3.20
CA GLU A 56 -11.60 -1.82 -4.28
C GLU A 56 -10.41 -2.30 -5.10
N GLU A 57 -9.49 -1.40 -5.49
CA GLU A 57 -8.28 -1.75 -6.22
C GLU A 57 -7.33 -2.63 -5.39
N LEU A 58 -7.20 -2.37 -4.08
CA LEU A 58 -6.42 -3.23 -3.19
C LEU A 58 -7.02 -4.64 -3.13
N GLU A 59 -8.34 -4.76 -3.01
CA GLU A 59 -9.04 -6.05 -2.96
C GLU A 59 -8.95 -6.81 -4.28
N GLU A 60 -9.03 -6.12 -5.42
CA GLU A 60 -8.76 -6.71 -6.73
C GLU A 60 -7.34 -7.19 -6.88
N PHE A 61 -6.35 -6.38 -6.47
CA PHE A 61 -4.95 -6.78 -6.45
C PHE A 61 -4.74 -8.04 -5.60
N LEU A 62 -5.23 -8.06 -4.36
CA LEU A 62 -5.08 -9.20 -3.47
C LEU A 62 -5.73 -10.47 -4.04
N ARG A 63 -6.92 -10.35 -4.66
CA ARG A 63 -7.56 -11.47 -5.36
C ARG A 63 -6.72 -12.00 -6.52
N TYR A 64 -6.14 -11.11 -7.31
CA TYR A 64 -5.30 -11.49 -8.45
C TYR A 64 -4.04 -12.25 -7.99
N VAL A 65 -3.35 -11.75 -6.96
CA VAL A 65 -2.11 -12.40 -6.47
C VAL A 65 -2.38 -13.70 -5.71
N GLN A 66 -3.58 -13.89 -5.14
CA GLN A 66 -3.95 -15.15 -4.51
C GLN A 66 -4.42 -16.22 -5.50
N ALA A 67 -4.85 -15.82 -6.70
CA ALA A 67 -5.30 -16.72 -7.75
C ALA A 67 -4.16 -17.23 -8.65
N ASN A 68 -2.95 -16.69 -8.52
CA ASN A 68 -1.75 -17.03 -9.30
C ASN A 68 -0.59 -17.40 -8.37
#